data_AF-A0A1I0T196-F1
#
_entry.id   AF-A0A1I0T196-F1
#
_cell.length_a   1.000
_cell.length_b   1.000
_cell.length_c   1.000
_cell.angle_alpha   90.00
_cell.angle_beta   90.00
_cell.angle_gamma   90.00
#
_symmetry.space_group_name_H-M   'P 1'
#
loop_
_entity.id
_entity.type
_entity.pdbx_description
1 polymer ?
#
loop_
_entity_poly.entity_id
_entity_poly.type
_entity_poly.pdbx_seq_one_letter_code
_entity_poly.pdbx_strand_id
1 'polypeptide(L)' 'MEKKAIDLAKQIIELDLQRDAILEQLLALLGDRAYEILRHMQNKY' A
#
# COMPACT_ATOMS: atom_id res chain seq x y z
N MET A 1 -16.97 6.68 20.53
CA MET A 1 -16.10 5.61 19.98
C MET A 1 -16.19 5.52 18.47
N GLU A 2 -17.38 5.63 17.88
CA GLU A 2 -17.58 5.54 16.42
C GLU A 2 -16.80 6.59 15.61
N LYS A 3 -16.74 7.85 16.05
CA LYS A 3 -15.99 8.90 15.32
C LYS A 3 -14.51 8.55 15.12
N LYS A 4 -13.83 8.06 16.16
CA LYS A 4 -12.42 7.65 16.06
C LYS A 4 -12.26 6.46 15.12
N ALA A 5 -13.19 5.50 15.14
CA ALA A 5 -13.17 4.37 14.21
C ALA A 5 -13.38 4.82 12.75
N ILE A 6 -14.29 5.77 12.52
CA ILE A 6 -14.54 6.36 11.21
C ILE A 6 -13.33 7.15 10.71
N ASP A 7 -12.69 7.94 11.58
CA ASP A 7 -11.50 8.70 11.21
C ASP A 7 -10.32 7.78 10.87
N LEU A 8 -10.15 6.67 11.61
CA LEU A 8 -9.17 5.63 11.27
C LEU A 8 -9.50 4.94 9.94
N ALA A 9 -10.78 4.63 9.68
CA ALA A 9 -11.19 4.03 8.41
C ALA A 9 -10.89 4.97 7.22
N LYS A 10 -11.08 6.28 7.36
CA LYS A 10 -10.71 7.26 6.33
C LYS A 10 -9.21 7.27 6.07
N GLN A 11 -8.40 7.24 7.14
CA GLN A 11 -6.94 7.19 7.00
C GLN A 11 -6.47 5.92 6.28
N ILE A 12 -7.10 4.78 6.56
CA ILE A 12 -6.79 3.52 5.86
C ILE A 12 -7.09 3.67 4.36
N ILE A 13 -8.25 4.22 3.99
CA ILE A 13 -8.62 4.43 2.58
C ILE A 13 -7.64 5.37 1.88
N GLU A 14 -7.23 6.46 2.54
CA GLU A 14 -6.23 7.39 1.99
C GLU A 14 -4.88 6.70 1.77
N LEU A 15 -4.44 5.87 2.72
CA LEU A 15 -3.21 5.08 2.59
C LEU A 15 -3.31 4.03 1.49
N ASP A 16 -4.47 3.40 1.30
CA ASP A 16 -4.69 2.44 0.21
C ASP A 16 -4.56 3.11 -1.15
N LEU A 17 -5.15 4.30 -1.33
CA LEU A 17 -5.02 5.08 -2.57
C LEU A 17 -3.56 5.47 -2.84
N GLN A 18 -2.83 5.88 -1.81
CA GLN A 18 -1.40 6.20 -1.93
C GLN A 18 -0.56 4.96 -2.25
N ARG A 19 -0.86 3.81 -1.62
CA ARG A 19 -0.21 2.54 -1.90
C ARG A 19 -0.39 2.16 -3.37
N ASP A 20 -1.60 2.29 -3.91
CA ASP A 20 -1.88 1.90 -5.29
C ASP A 20 -1.11 2.77 -6.29
N ALA A 21 -1.05 4.09 -6.07
CA ALA A 21 -0.25 4.99 -6.90
C ALA A 21 1.26 4.71 -6.85
N ILE A 22 1.80 4.28 -5.70
CA ILE A 22 3.21 3.89 -5.55
C ILE A 22 3.46 2.51 -6.18
N LEU A 23 2.50 1.59 -6.05
CA LEU A 23 2.57 0.26 -6.66
C LEU A 23 2.61 0.36 -8.19
N GLU A 24 1.80 1.23 -8.79
CA GLU A 24 1.85 1.50 -10.24
C GLU A 24 3.23 1.99 -10.69
N GLN A 25 3.86 2.89 -9.93
CA GLN A 25 5.22 3.34 -10.21
C GLN A 25 6.24 2.21 -10.09
N LEU A 26 6.10 1.35 -9.08
CA LEU A 26 6.97 0.19 -8.89
C LEU A 26 6.81 -0.83 -10.03
N LEU A 27 5.57 -1.08 -10.47
CA LEU A 27 5.25 -1.92 -11.62
C LEU A 27 5.80 -1.33 -12.92
N ALA A 28 5.73 -0.01 -13.11
CA ALA A 28 6.31 0.65 -14.27
C ALA A 28 7.84 0.49 -14.33
N LEU A 29 8.51 0.39 -13.18
CA LEU A 29 9.97 0.19 -13.11
C LEU A 29 10.40 -1.26 -13.28
N LEU A 30 9.64 -2.21 -12.73
CA LEU A 30 10.10 -3.59 -12.54
C LEU A 30 9.21 -4.66 -13.20
N GLY A 31 8.06 -4.26 -13.75
CA GLY A 31 7.03 -5.18 -14.22
C GLY A 31 6.63 -6.15 -13.12
N ASP A 32 6.46 -7.42 -13.47
CA ASP A 32 6.01 -8.48 -12.55
C ASP A 32 6.95 -8.71 -11.36
N ARG A 33 8.24 -8.34 -11.48
CA ARG A 33 9.21 -8.44 -10.36
C ARG A 33 8.91 -7.49 -9.21
N ALA A 34 8.06 -6.48 -9.41
CA ALA A 34 7.59 -5.60 -8.34
C ALA A 34 6.99 -6.40 -7.18
N TYR A 35 6.19 -7.44 -7.48
CA TYR A 35 5.54 -8.27 -6.48
C TYR A 35 6.52 -9.13 -5.69
N GLU A 36 7.58 -9.63 -6.33
CA GLU A 36 8.63 -10.40 -5.65
C GLU A 36 9.37 -9.53 -4.62
N ILE A 37 9.70 -8.30 -4.99
CA ILE A 37 10.37 -7.34 -4.08
C ILE A 37 9.44 -6.92 -2.95
N LEU A 38 8.17 -6.65 -3.23
CA LEU A 38 7.19 -6.35 -2.18
C LEU A 38 7.07 -7.50 -1.19
N ARG A 39 6.98 -8.73 -1.68
CA ARG A 39 6.92 -9.93 -0.83
C ARG A 39 8.19 -10.09 0.00
N HIS A 40 9.36 -9.84 -0.59
CA HIS A 40 10.63 -9.87 0.14
C HIS A 40 10.65 -8.84 1.27
N MET A 41 10.22 -7.61 1.00
CA MET A 41 10.18 -6.53 2.00
C MET A 41 9.17 -6.81 3.12
N GLN A 42 7.97 -7.28 2.79
CA GLN A 42 6.91 -7.66 3.75
C GLN A 42 7.32 -8.79 4.70
N ASN A 43 8.20 -9.69 4.27
CA ASN A 43 8.68 -10.78 5.13
C ASN A 43 9.85 -10.34 6.04
N LYS A 44 10.43 -9.17 5.77
CA LYS A 44 11.62 -8.66 6.46
C LYS A 44 11.29 -7.60 7.52
N TYR A 45 10.16 -6.92 7.38
CA TYR A 45 9.67 -5.85 8.25
C TYR A 45 8.22 -6.09 8.62
#